data_AF-A0A838TXK6-F1
#
_entry.id   AF-A0A838TXK6-F1
#
_cell.length_a   1.000
_cell.length_b   1.000
_cell.length_c   1.000
_cell.angle_alpha   90.00
_cell.angle_beta   90.00
_cell.angle_gamma   90.00
#
_symmetry.space_group_name_H-M   'P 1'
#
loop_
_entity.id
_entity.type
_entity.pdbx_description
1 polymer ?
#
loop_
_entity_poly.entity_id
_entity_poly.type
_entity_poly.pdbx_seq_one_letter_code
_entity_poly.pdbx_strand_id
1 'polypeptide(L)' 'MQANNSLPKKEIEEFKRLYKKIYKIALSDEEAKRRANNLFALYIAVYGTNKK' A
#
# COMPACT_ATOMS: atom_id res chain seq x y z
N MET A 1 -9.20 -4.94 -20.39
CA MET A 1 -9.85 -4.73 -19.07
C MET A 1 -8.73 -4.54 -18.07
N GLN A 2 -8.63 -3.37 -17.43
CA GLN A 2 -7.48 -2.97 -16.60
C GLN A 2 -7.51 -3.75 -15.28
N ALA A 3 -6.39 -4.39 -14.90
CA ALA A 3 -6.25 -5.01 -13.59
C ALA A 3 -6.23 -3.89 -12.53
N ASN A 4 -7.21 -3.89 -11.65
CA ASN A 4 -7.32 -2.95 -10.54
C ASN A 4 -6.11 -3.14 -9.59
N ASN A 5 -5.02 -2.41 -9.82
CA ASN A 5 -3.80 -2.38 -8.98
C ASN A 5 -4.01 -1.73 -7.61
N SER A 6 -5.25 -1.58 -7.14
CA SER A 6 -5.54 -1.03 -5.82
C SER A 6 -5.62 -2.17 -4.81
N LEU A 7 -4.82 -2.07 -3.75
CA LEU A 7 -4.94 -2.90 -2.55
C LEU A 7 -6.39 -2.87 -2.02
N PRO A 8 -6.90 -4.00 -1.51
CA PRO A 8 -8.23 -4.03 -0.93
C PRO A 8 -8.32 -3.17 0.34
N LYS A 9 -9.56 -2.79 0.70
CA LYS A 9 -9.82 -1.81 1.78
C LYS A 9 -9.22 -2.25 3.12
N LYS A 10 -9.23 -3.55 3.41
CA LYS A 10 -8.72 -4.11 4.67
C LYS A 10 -7.22 -3.85 4.84
N GLU A 11 -6.47 -3.97 3.75
CA GLU A 11 -5.03 -3.75 3.67
C GLU A 11 -4.70 -2.26 3.80
N ILE A 12 -5.52 -1.37 3.23
CA ILE A 12 -5.39 0.08 3.41
C ILE A 12 -5.64 0.49 4.88
N GLU A 13 -6.65 -0.09 5.53
CA GLU A 13 -6.91 0.19 6.96
C GLU A 13 -5.78 -0.32 7.86
N GLU A 14 -5.23 -1.50 7.56
CA GLU A 14 -4.07 -2.01 8.27
C GLU A 14 -2.84 -1.11 8.07
N PHE A 15 -2.61 -0.63 6.84
CA PHE A 15 -1.57 0.34 6.54
C PHE A 15 -1.74 1.63 7.37
N LYS A 16 -2.96 2.18 7.47
CA LYS A 16 -3.27 3.35 8.30
C LYS A 16 -2.96 3.10 9.77
N ARG A 17 -3.36 1.95 10.29
CA ARG A 17 -3.13 1.56 11.69
C ARG A 17 -1.64 1.50 12.02
N LEU A 18 -0.85 0.85 11.17
CA LEU A 18 0.60 0.74 11.33
C LEU A 18 1.30 2.09 11.19
N TYR A 19 0.92 2.88 10.18
CA TYR A 19 1.48 4.21 9.95
C TYR A 19 1.26 5.14 11.16
N LYS A 20 0.04 5.16 11.71
CA LYS A 20 -0.27 5.92 12.93
C LYS A 20 0.52 5.41 14.14
N LYS A 21 0.69 4.09 14.29
CA LYS A 21 1.44 3.52 15.42
C LYS A 21 2.90 4.00 15.41
N ILE A 22 3.55 3.96 14.25
CA ILE A 22 4.98 4.25 14.06
C ILE A 22 5.23 5.76 14.02
N TYR A 23 4.53 6.49 13.17
CA TYR A 23 4.79 7.90 12.89
C TYR A 23 3.93 8.86 13.72
N LYS A 24 2.97 8.35 14.50
CA LYS A 24 1.99 9.15 15.25
C LYS A 24 1.14 10.10 14.39
N ILE A 25 1.09 9.87 13.07
CA ILE A 25 0.36 10.67 12.09
C ILE A 25 -0.85 9.87 11.59
N ALA A 26 -2.02 10.50 11.58
CA ALA A 26 -3.22 9.95 10.94
C ALA A 26 -3.23 10.30 9.45
N LEU A 27 -3.49 9.30 8.60
CA LEU A 27 -3.62 9.50 7.15
C LEU A 27 -5.10 9.57 6.75
N SER A 28 -5.40 10.41 5.76
CA SER A 28 -6.67 10.34 5.04
C SER A 28 -6.73 9.07 4.19
N ASP A 29 -7.94 8.66 3.83
CA ASP A 29 -8.16 7.47 3.01
C ASP A 29 -7.45 7.56 1.65
N GLU A 30 -7.50 8.71 1.00
CA GLU A 30 -6.83 8.93 -0.29
C GLU A 30 -5.30 8.86 -0.17
N GLU A 31 -4.75 9.46 0.89
CA GLU A 31 -3.30 9.43 1.09
C GLU A 31 -2.82 8.03 1.48
N ALA A 32 -3.59 7.29 2.28
CA ALA A 32 -3.31 5.92 2.62
C ALA A 32 -3.35 5.00 1.40
N LYS A 33 -4.39 5.13 0.55
CA LYS A 33 -4.48 4.40 -0.73
C LYS A 33 -3.26 4.67 -1.60
N ARG A 34 -2.91 5.94 -1.81
CA ARG A 34 -1.78 6.33 -2.65
C ARG A 34 -0.46 5.75 -2.14
N ARG A 35 -0.16 5.92 -0.84
CA ARG A 35 1.09 5.43 -0.25
C ARG A 35 1.19 3.92 -0.23
N ALA A 36 0.14 3.22 0.19
CA ALA A 36 0.16 1.76 0.27
C ALA A 36 0.30 1.11 -1.10
N ASN A 37 -0.44 1.62 -2.11
CA ASN A 37 -0.32 1.12 -3.47
C ASN A 37 1.07 1.38 -4.07
N ASN A 38 1.64 2.56 -3.85
CA ASN A 38 3.00 2.85 -4.31
C ASN A 38 4.04 1.95 -3.64
N LEU A 39 3.90 1.69 -2.34
CA LEU A 39 4.79 0.80 -1.60
C LEU A 39 4.71 -0.63 -2.14
N PHE A 40 3.50 -1.14 -2.37
CA PHE A 40 3.29 -2.47 -2.92
C PHE A 40 3.82 -2.58 -4.36
N ALA A 41 3.57 -1.57 -5.20
CA ALA A 41 4.11 -1.52 -6.56
C ALA A 41 5.64 -1.53 -6.56
N LEU A 42 6.29 -0.80 -5.66
CA LEU A 42 7.75 -0.82 -5.50
C LEU A 42 8.26 -2.20 -5.09
N TYR A 43 7.59 -2.86 -4.14
CA TYR A 43 7.93 -4.24 -3.75
C TYR A 43 7.86 -5.19 -4.94
N ILE A 44 6.79 -5.12 -5.75
CA ILE A 44 6.64 -5.94 -6.96
C ILE A 44 7.72 -5.61 -8.00
N ALA A 45 8.06 -4.34 -8.19
CA ALA A 45 9.10 -3.95 -9.15
C ALA A 45 10.48 -4.50 -8.79
N VAL A 46 10.82 -4.54 -7.49
CA VAL A 46 12.13 -4.99 -7.00
C VAL A 46 12.21 -6.51 -6.86
N TYR A 47 11.17 -7.15 -6.33
CA TYR A 47 11.18 -8.57 -5.96
C TYR A 47 10.30 -9.44 -6.87
N GLY A 48 9.33 -8.87 -7.56
CA GLY A 48 8.37 -9.61 -8.41
C GLY A 48 8.97 -10.14 -9.72
N THR A 49 10.12 -9.63 -10.16
CA THR A 49 10.87 -10.10 -11.33
C THR A 49 11.85 -11.24 -11.00
N ASN A 50 12.10 -11.53 -9.72
CA ASN A 50 13.00 -12.59 -9.26
C ASN A 50 12.30 -13.95 -9.03
N LYS A 51 11.24 -14.24 -9.81
CA LYS A 51 10.77 -15.63 -9.95
C LYS A 51 11.67 -16.33 -10.98
N LYS A 52 12.80 -16.87 -10.52
CA LYS A 52 13.45 -18.01 -11.19
C LYS A 52 12.75 -19.29 -10.80
#